data_AF-A0A9R0JBX2-F1
#
_entry.id   AF-A0A9R0JBX2-F1
#
_cell.length_a   1.000
_cell.length_b   1.000
_cell.length_c   1.000
_cell.angle_alpha   90.00
_cell.angle_beta   90.00
_cell.angle_gamma   90.00
#
_symmetry.space_group_name_H-M   'P 1'
#
loop_
_entity.id
_entity.type
_entity.pdbx_description
1 polymer ?
#
loop_
_entity_poly.entity_id
_entity_poly.type
_entity_poly.pdbx_seq_one_letter_code
_entity_poly.pdbx_strand_id
1 'polypeptide(L)'
;MDSIIPGMVNELPKFSAMYNMVHIDEKWFYMSDKIQRFYLFPWEDDPYRATQSKTFMAKVMFNSGVARPHITSDGEVIWDGKLGIFAFTEQVAAKKFKEQMSKWPLGACKEIWIQQDNARPHIHAGDTQFKEAATKDGFNIRLINQPAQSPDMNVLDLGFFRAFQLIQYKEFPKSVDELIKAVKDAYNIFNPKSLNYTWLHLQYCMLEILQLNGGNNYKNPHKGKRRLESMGLLPVQIEVPTVTRVQAQQFLSEGYVEVNITQEHNIEDNMSQIEYEV
;
A
#
# COMPACT_ATOMS: atom_id res chain seq x y z
N MET A 1 3.98 15.49 6.53
CA MET A 1 3.44 15.32 5.15
C MET A 1 1.97 15.71 5.20
N ASP A 2 1.65 16.93 4.80
CA ASP A 2 0.29 17.47 4.92
C ASP A 2 -0.61 16.86 3.85
N SER A 3 -1.20 15.70 4.18
CA SER A 3 -2.16 14.96 3.37
C SER A 3 -3.60 15.51 3.49
N ILE A 4 -3.73 16.68 4.13
CA ILE A 4 -4.98 17.38 4.41
C ILE A 4 -5.00 18.66 3.57
N ILE A 5 -5.98 18.78 2.67
CA ILE A 5 -6.20 20.03 1.92
C ILE A 5 -6.82 21.04 2.91
N PRO A 6 -6.22 22.24 3.10
CA PRO A 6 -6.82 23.26 3.96
C PRO A 6 -8.21 23.63 3.45
N GLY A 7 -9.22 23.54 4.31
CA GLY A 7 -10.58 23.94 3.96
C GLY A 7 -10.62 25.42 3.57
N MET A 8 -11.35 25.75 2.50
CA MET A 8 -11.85 27.12 2.34
C MET A 8 -12.78 27.42 3.52
N VAL A 9 -12.93 28.69 3.89
CA VAL A 9 -13.45 29.22 5.18
C VAL A 9 -14.75 28.58 5.73
N ASN A 10 -15.49 27.78 4.95
CA ASN A 10 -16.72 27.08 5.36
C ASN A 10 -16.77 25.55 5.08
N GLU A 11 -15.67 24.89 4.71
CA GLU A 11 -15.64 23.44 4.50
C GLU A 11 -14.71 22.70 5.47
N LEU A 12 -15.16 21.55 5.97
CA LEU A 12 -14.32 20.66 6.76
C LEU A 12 -13.12 20.19 5.95
N PRO A 13 -11.93 20.05 6.58
CA PRO A 13 -10.76 19.52 5.90
C PRO A 13 -11.04 18.10 5.40
N LYS A 14 -10.60 17.78 4.18
CA LYS A 14 -10.77 16.47 3.54
C LYS A 14 -9.41 15.84 3.28
N PHE A 15 -9.33 14.52 3.34
CA PHE A 15 -8.15 13.82 2.83
C PHE A 15 -7.99 14.09 1.33
N SER A 16 -6.76 14.10 0.82
CA SER A 16 -6.51 14.08 -0.62
C SER A 16 -7.31 12.96 -1.32
N ALA A 17 -7.72 13.18 -2.56
CA ALA A 17 -8.43 12.17 -3.36
C ALA A 17 -7.53 10.97 -3.74
N MET A 18 -6.21 11.08 -3.59
CA MET A 18 -5.24 10.00 -3.83
C MET A 18 -5.20 9.46 -5.27
N TYR A 19 -5.73 10.19 -6.26
CA TYR A 19 -5.65 9.80 -7.68
C TYR A 19 -4.22 9.82 -8.23
N ASN A 20 -3.32 10.54 -7.58
CA ASN A 20 -1.91 10.61 -7.93
C ASN A 20 -1.02 9.72 -7.05
N MET A 21 -1.61 8.75 -6.36
CA MET A 21 -0.89 7.84 -5.49
C MET A 21 -0.94 6.41 -6.02
N VAL A 22 0.20 5.74 -5.95
CA VAL A 22 0.40 4.35 -6.38
C VAL A 22 0.96 3.59 -5.19
N HIS A 23 0.34 2.47 -4.83
CA HIS A 23 0.89 1.55 -3.84
C HIS A 23 1.55 0.39 -4.57
N ILE A 24 2.77 0.03 -4.15
CA ILE A 24 3.53 -1.11 -4.63
C ILE A 24 3.91 -1.96 -3.44
N ASP A 25 3.76 -3.28 -3.58
CA ASP A 25 4.08 -4.23 -2.53
C ASP A 25 4.25 -5.65 -3.09
N GLU A 26 4.91 -6.50 -2.31
CA GLU A 26 5.16 -7.91 -2.57
C GLU A 26 4.30 -8.84 -1.71
N LYS A 27 3.78 -9.90 -2.33
CA LYS A 27 3.04 -10.94 -1.61
C LYS A 27 3.43 -12.34 -2.01
N TRP A 28 3.61 -13.21 -1.01
CA TRP A 28 3.71 -14.65 -1.21
C TRP A 28 2.33 -15.28 -1.39
N PHE A 29 2.13 -15.98 -2.50
CA PHE A 29 1.00 -16.86 -2.74
C PHE A 29 1.46 -18.31 -2.62
N TYR A 30 0.66 -19.13 -1.94
CA TYR A 30 0.98 -20.53 -1.65
C TYR A 30 0.14 -21.43 -2.56
N MET A 31 0.69 -22.59 -2.92
CA MET A 31 0.02 -23.58 -3.76
C MET A 31 -1.18 -24.26 -3.04
N SER A 32 -1.11 -24.36 -1.72
CA SER A 32 -2.20 -24.85 -0.86
C SER A 32 -2.31 -23.99 0.39
N ASP A 33 -3.34 -24.20 1.22
CA ASP A 33 -3.40 -23.59 2.56
C ASP A 33 -2.79 -24.53 3.62
N LYS A 34 -2.37 -23.96 4.77
CA LYS A 34 -1.97 -24.73 5.95
C LYS A 34 -3.08 -25.64 6.45
N ILE A 35 -4.30 -25.11 6.45
CA ILE A 35 -5.46 -25.75 7.05
C ILE A 35 -6.54 -25.81 5.97
N GLN A 36 -6.89 -27.01 5.54
CA GLN A 36 -8.08 -27.24 4.72
C GLN A 36 -9.04 -28.09 5.55
N ARG A 37 -10.31 -27.66 5.60
CA ARG A 37 -11.38 -28.39 6.27
C ARG A 37 -12.18 -29.12 5.21
N PHE A 38 -12.31 -30.43 5.35
CA PHE A 38 -13.12 -31.30 4.50
C PHE A 38 -14.29 -31.82 5.31
N TYR A 39 -15.46 -31.91 4.68
CA TYR A 39 -16.56 -32.71 5.21
C TYR A 39 -16.40 -34.10 4.60
N LEU A 40 -16.16 -35.08 5.46
CA LEU A 40 -16.00 -36.48 5.08
C LEU A 40 -17.13 -37.29 5.68
N PHE A 41 -17.57 -38.33 4.96
CA PHE A 41 -18.42 -39.33 5.56
C PHE A 41 -17.64 -40.16 6.58
N PRO A 42 -18.30 -40.77 7.59
CA PRO A 42 -17.62 -41.56 8.62
C PRO A 42 -16.75 -42.74 8.11
N TRP A 43 -16.89 -43.12 6.85
CA TRP A 43 -16.19 -44.22 6.19
C TRP A 43 -15.26 -43.77 5.07
N GLU A 44 -15.10 -42.46 4.84
CA GLU A 44 -14.10 -41.94 3.91
C GLU A 44 -12.77 -41.75 4.63
N ASP A 45 -11.68 -42.14 3.97
CA ASP A 45 -10.34 -41.89 4.46
C ASP A 45 -10.03 -40.38 4.45
N ASP A 46 -9.23 -39.96 5.43
CA ASP A 46 -8.72 -38.59 5.47
C ASP A 46 -7.93 -38.28 4.19
N PRO A 47 -8.14 -37.10 3.56
CA PRO A 47 -7.43 -36.74 2.35
C PRO A 47 -5.94 -36.63 2.61
N TYR A 48 -5.16 -37.32 1.77
CA TYR A 48 -3.71 -37.37 1.87
C TYR A 48 -3.07 -35.97 1.74
N ARG A 49 -2.20 -35.62 2.69
CA ARG A 49 -1.42 -34.38 2.68
C ARG A 49 0.07 -34.68 2.80
N ALA A 50 0.82 -34.41 1.73
CA ALA A 50 2.27 -34.63 1.68
C ALA A 50 3.10 -33.60 2.47
N THR A 51 2.59 -32.38 2.70
CA THR A 51 3.37 -31.28 3.29
C THR A 51 2.78 -30.81 4.62
N GLN A 52 3.58 -30.93 5.68
CA GLN A 52 3.15 -30.64 7.06
C GLN A 52 3.37 -29.18 7.51
N SER A 53 4.20 -28.38 6.82
CA SER A 53 4.54 -27.00 7.23
C SER A 53 4.50 -25.99 6.08
N LYS A 54 4.20 -24.70 6.40
CA LYS A 54 4.25 -23.59 5.43
C LYS A 54 5.62 -23.40 4.79
N THR A 55 6.66 -23.82 5.47
CA THR A 55 8.04 -23.61 5.05
C THR A 55 8.38 -24.43 3.81
N PHE A 56 7.81 -25.64 3.71
CA PHE A 56 8.04 -26.56 2.60
C PHE A 56 6.96 -26.50 1.51
N MET A 57 5.93 -25.67 1.69
CA MET A 57 4.90 -25.47 0.68
C MET A 57 5.44 -24.62 -0.47
N ALA A 58 5.24 -25.11 -1.69
CA ALA A 58 5.53 -24.34 -2.90
C ALA A 58 4.78 -23.00 -2.85
N LYS A 59 5.51 -21.92 -3.11
CA LYS A 59 5.03 -20.55 -3.04
C LYS A 59 5.73 -19.69 -4.08
N VAL A 60 5.01 -18.70 -4.58
CA VAL A 60 5.50 -17.75 -5.57
C VAL A 60 5.27 -16.35 -5.03
N MET A 61 6.30 -15.50 -5.09
CA MET A 61 6.19 -14.10 -4.73
C MET A 61 5.70 -13.31 -5.94
N PHE A 62 4.76 -12.40 -5.72
CA PHE A 62 4.29 -11.45 -6.72
C PHE A 62 4.53 -10.03 -6.22
N ASN A 63 5.05 -9.16 -7.09
CA ASN A 63 4.98 -7.72 -6.89
C ASN A 63 3.77 -7.18 -7.66
N SER A 64 2.99 -6.30 -7.04
CA SER A 64 1.88 -5.63 -7.69
C SER A 64 1.91 -4.14 -7.43
N GLY A 65 1.53 -3.36 -8.46
CA GLY A 65 1.30 -1.92 -8.37
C GLY A 65 -0.16 -1.58 -8.67
N VAL A 66 -0.79 -0.80 -7.79
CA VAL A 66 -2.16 -0.32 -7.96
C VAL A 66 -2.27 1.17 -7.62
N ALA A 67 -3.13 1.86 -8.35
CA ALA A 67 -3.54 3.22 -8.08
C ALA A 67 -5.05 3.29 -7.85
N ARG A 68 -5.57 4.48 -7.57
CA ARG A 68 -7.01 4.67 -7.47
C ARG A 68 -7.65 4.67 -8.87
N PRO A 69 -8.65 3.80 -9.14
CA PRO A 69 -9.32 3.77 -10.43
C PRO A 69 -10.08 5.07 -10.70
N HIS A 70 -10.19 5.46 -11.97
CA HIS A 70 -10.97 6.60 -12.40
C HIS A 70 -12.34 6.09 -12.86
N ILE A 71 -13.37 6.40 -12.07
CA ILE A 71 -14.73 5.96 -12.29
C ILE A 71 -15.61 7.21 -12.35
N THR A 72 -16.39 7.36 -13.42
CA THR A 72 -17.32 8.47 -13.63
C THR A 72 -18.50 8.38 -12.65
N SER A 73 -19.21 9.49 -12.42
CA SER A 73 -20.45 9.53 -11.64
C SER A 73 -21.49 8.51 -12.12
N ASP A 74 -21.53 8.23 -13.42
CA ASP A 74 -22.46 7.28 -14.04
C ASP A 74 -22.05 5.81 -13.80
N GLY A 75 -20.90 5.59 -13.16
CA GLY A 75 -20.38 4.27 -12.81
C GLY A 75 -19.53 3.62 -13.90
N GLU A 76 -19.25 4.33 -15.00
CA GLU A 76 -18.34 3.90 -16.06
C GLU A 76 -16.88 3.95 -15.59
N VAL A 77 -16.10 2.92 -15.92
CA VAL A 77 -14.68 2.83 -15.56
C VAL A 77 -13.85 3.38 -16.71
N ILE A 78 -13.29 4.59 -16.54
CA ILE A 78 -12.36 5.20 -17.50
C ILE A 78 -10.97 4.55 -17.38
N TRP A 79 -10.57 4.23 -16.14
CA TRP A 79 -9.31 3.56 -15.87
C TRP A 79 -9.43 2.68 -14.62
N ASP A 80 -8.92 1.45 -14.70
CA ASP A 80 -9.15 0.42 -13.69
C ASP A 80 -8.19 0.48 -12.49
N GLY A 81 -7.19 1.37 -12.52
CA GLY A 81 -6.21 1.55 -11.44
C GLY A 81 -5.15 0.45 -11.38
N LYS A 82 -5.10 -0.47 -12.35
CA LYS A 82 -4.23 -1.65 -12.32
C LYS A 82 -2.97 -1.41 -13.16
N LEU A 83 -1.79 -1.32 -12.51
CA LEU A 83 -0.51 -1.10 -13.22
C LEU A 83 0.13 -2.42 -13.66
N GLY A 84 0.20 -3.39 -12.76
CA GLY A 84 0.58 -4.76 -13.11
C GLY A 84 0.70 -5.67 -11.91
N ILE A 85 0.73 -6.97 -12.18
CA ILE A 85 1.10 -8.02 -11.23
C ILE A 85 2.16 -8.92 -11.87
N PHE A 86 3.25 -9.16 -11.16
CA PHE A 86 4.42 -9.82 -11.72
C PHE A 86 4.93 -10.88 -10.76
N ALA A 87 4.96 -12.14 -11.20
CA ALA A 87 5.62 -13.21 -10.47
C ALA A 87 7.14 -12.99 -10.51
N PHE A 88 7.82 -13.22 -9.39
CA PHE A 88 9.27 -13.37 -9.34
C PHE A 88 9.63 -14.82 -9.69
N THR A 89 9.58 -15.15 -10.98
CA THR A 89 10.11 -16.42 -11.50
C THR A 89 11.55 -16.28 -11.96
N GLU A 90 11.98 -15.06 -12.31
CA GLU A 90 13.33 -14.75 -12.81
C GLU A 90 13.80 -13.39 -12.28
N GLN A 91 15.10 -13.25 -12.00
CA GLN A 91 15.72 -11.98 -11.63
C GLN A 91 15.94 -11.11 -12.88
N VAL A 92 14.88 -10.45 -13.34
CA VAL A 92 14.97 -9.49 -14.47
C VAL A 92 14.99 -8.06 -13.91
N ALA A 93 16.00 -7.28 -14.33
CA ALA A 93 16.13 -5.86 -14.01
C ALA A 93 14.89 -5.05 -14.43
N ALA A 94 14.71 -3.86 -13.83
CA ALA A 94 13.55 -2.97 -13.80
C ALA A 94 12.92 -2.48 -15.14
N LYS A 95 12.89 -3.29 -16.21
CA LYS A 95 12.14 -3.04 -17.44
C LYS A 95 10.64 -2.82 -17.20
N LYS A 96 10.12 -3.28 -16.06
CA LYS A 96 8.71 -3.24 -15.68
C LYS A 96 8.18 -1.83 -15.38
N PHE A 97 9.03 -0.89 -14.95
CA PHE A 97 8.57 0.45 -14.57
C PHE A 97 8.00 1.24 -15.76
N LYS A 98 8.71 1.22 -16.90
CA LYS A 98 8.25 1.86 -18.13
C LYS A 98 6.93 1.28 -18.63
N GLU A 99 6.77 -0.04 -18.52
CA GLU A 99 5.55 -0.75 -18.91
C GLU A 99 4.37 -0.47 -17.96
N GLN A 100 4.64 -0.28 -16.67
CA GLN A 100 3.60 0.13 -15.71
C GLN A 100 3.13 1.55 -16.00
N MET A 101 4.06 2.49 -16.22
CA MET A 101 3.73 3.89 -16.46
C MET A 101 3.08 4.14 -17.82
N SER A 102 3.25 3.26 -18.81
CA SER A 102 2.52 3.36 -20.09
C SER A 102 1.01 3.12 -19.95
N LYS A 103 0.58 2.46 -18.86
CA LYS A 103 -0.84 2.28 -18.52
C LYS A 103 -1.43 3.44 -17.74
N TRP A 104 -0.61 4.42 -17.34
CA TRP A 104 -1.11 5.59 -16.63
C TRP A 104 -2.07 6.39 -17.53
N PRO A 105 -3.24 6.83 -17.03
CA PRO A 105 -4.27 7.44 -17.87
C PRO A 105 -3.77 8.73 -18.53
N LEU A 106 -4.04 8.87 -19.83
CA LEU A 106 -3.73 10.07 -20.60
C LEU A 106 -4.48 11.28 -20.02
N GLY A 107 -3.76 12.38 -19.77
CA GLY A 107 -4.32 13.59 -19.17
C GLY A 107 -4.42 13.59 -17.64
N ALA A 108 -4.03 12.50 -16.97
CA ALA A 108 -3.93 12.49 -15.51
C ALA A 108 -2.70 13.23 -15.01
N CYS A 109 -2.70 13.57 -13.71
CA CYS A 109 -1.59 14.22 -13.04
C CYS A 109 -0.30 13.41 -13.23
N LYS A 110 0.78 14.11 -13.56
CA LYS A 110 2.12 13.54 -13.74
C LYS A 110 2.99 13.63 -12.48
N GLU A 111 2.53 14.34 -11.44
CA GLU A 111 3.14 14.29 -10.11
C GLU A 111 2.60 13.10 -9.32
N ILE A 112 3.35 12.01 -9.29
CA ILE A 112 2.92 10.71 -8.76
C ILE A 112 3.70 10.38 -7.49
N TRP A 113 3.01 9.91 -6.47
CA TRP A 113 3.60 9.40 -5.23
C TRP A 113 3.50 7.89 -5.21
N ILE A 114 4.65 7.21 -5.22
CA ILE A 114 4.71 5.75 -5.09
C ILE A 114 5.01 5.43 -3.62
N GLN A 115 4.07 4.75 -2.96
CA GLN A 115 4.27 4.19 -1.63
C GLN A 115 4.77 2.74 -1.75
N GLN A 116 5.88 2.46 -1.07
CA GLN A 116 6.47 1.13 -0.88
C GLN A 116 6.71 0.86 0.61
N ASP A 117 6.98 -0.39 0.98
CA ASP A 117 7.36 -0.74 2.35
C ASP A 117 8.83 -0.34 2.66
N ASN A 118 9.28 -0.58 3.90
CA ASN A 118 10.64 -0.24 4.36
C ASN A 118 11.64 -1.40 4.26
N ALA A 119 11.37 -2.46 3.49
CA ALA A 119 12.28 -3.59 3.42
C ALA A 119 13.62 -3.21 2.76
N ARG A 120 14.70 -3.89 3.18
CA ARG A 120 16.08 -3.50 2.87
C ARG A 120 16.51 -3.56 1.39
N PRO A 121 15.84 -4.25 0.43
CA PRO A 121 16.22 -4.15 -0.99
C PRO A 121 15.47 -3.06 -1.77
N HIS A 122 14.64 -2.22 -1.14
CA HIS A 122 13.91 -1.17 -1.86
C HIS A 122 14.83 -0.03 -2.29
N ILE A 123 14.53 0.54 -3.46
CA ILE A 123 15.24 1.69 -4.02
C ILE A 123 15.06 2.86 -3.06
N HIS A 124 16.17 3.44 -2.61
CA HIS A 124 16.14 4.62 -1.77
C HIS A 124 15.54 5.81 -2.55
N ALA A 125 14.70 6.63 -1.93
CA ALA A 125 14.06 7.78 -2.60
C ALA A 125 15.09 8.78 -3.19
N GLY A 126 16.33 8.73 -2.70
CA GLY A 126 17.45 9.52 -3.18
C GLY A 126 18.13 9.00 -4.45
N ASP A 127 17.82 7.78 -4.91
CA ASP A 127 18.53 7.07 -5.99
C ASP A 127 18.50 7.84 -7.32
N THR A 128 19.69 8.05 -7.90
CA THR A 128 19.87 8.89 -9.10
C THR A 128 19.26 8.24 -10.34
N GLN A 129 19.43 6.92 -10.51
CA GLN A 129 18.90 6.20 -11.67
C GLN A 129 17.37 6.18 -11.66
N PHE A 130 16.77 6.02 -10.48
CA PHE A 130 15.35 6.15 -10.29
C PHE A 130 14.87 7.57 -10.59
N LYS A 131 15.53 8.61 -10.05
CA LYS A 131 15.14 10.02 -10.30
C LYS A 131 15.15 10.38 -11.78
N GLU A 132 16.16 9.93 -12.54
CA GLU A 132 16.21 10.14 -13.99
C GLU A 132 15.06 9.42 -14.71
N ALA A 133 14.79 8.16 -14.36
CA ALA A 133 13.67 7.41 -14.93
C ALA A 133 12.30 7.99 -14.53
N ALA A 134 12.19 8.49 -13.30
CA ALA A 134 10.99 9.07 -12.68
C ALA A 134 10.63 10.45 -13.23
N THR A 135 11.61 11.17 -13.80
CA THR A 135 11.41 12.50 -14.39
C THR A 135 11.23 12.48 -15.91
N LYS A 136 11.37 11.29 -16.51
CA LYS A 136 11.24 11.09 -17.94
C LYS A 136 9.80 11.31 -18.42
N ASP A 137 9.63 11.74 -19.67
CA ASP A 137 8.32 11.94 -20.33
C ASP A 137 7.38 12.93 -19.59
N GLY A 138 7.97 13.84 -18.81
CA GLY A 138 7.27 14.85 -18.03
C GLY A 138 6.62 14.33 -16.75
N PHE A 139 6.91 13.09 -16.35
CA PHE A 139 6.54 12.58 -15.04
C PHE A 139 7.37 13.25 -13.93
N ASN A 140 6.83 13.30 -12.73
CA ASN A 140 7.54 13.70 -11.51
C ASN A 140 7.14 12.70 -10.43
N ILE A 141 7.87 11.58 -10.38
CA ILE A 141 7.54 10.45 -9.52
C ILE A 141 8.41 10.50 -8.26
N ARG A 142 7.75 10.42 -7.10
CA ARG A 142 8.40 10.47 -5.79
C ARG A 142 8.11 9.18 -5.02
N LEU A 143 9.15 8.58 -4.45
CA LEU A 143 9.01 7.43 -3.56
C LEU A 143 8.75 7.92 -2.14
N ILE A 144 7.78 7.29 -1.49
CA ILE A 144 7.47 7.46 -0.09
C ILE A 144 7.44 6.09 0.58
N ASN A 145 7.81 6.07 1.84
CA ASN A 145 7.83 4.84 2.61
C ASN A 145 6.59 4.77 3.50
N GLN A 146 6.02 3.58 3.59
CA GLN A 146 4.94 3.30 4.52
C GLN A 146 5.40 3.54 5.98
N PRO A 147 4.53 4.04 6.87
CA PRO A 147 4.83 4.07 8.29
C PRO A 147 5.20 2.68 8.82
N ALA A 148 6.16 2.61 9.74
CA ALA A 148 6.61 1.33 10.29
C ALA A 148 5.45 0.54 10.90
N GLN A 149 5.44 -0.78 10.70
CA GLN A 149 4.45 -1.72 11.27
C GLN A 149 2.98 -1.34 11.03
N SER A 150 2.67 -0.65 9.92
CA SER A 150 1.33 -0.12 9.66
C SER A 150 0.68 -0.73 8.42
N PRO A 151 0.41 -2.06 8.38
CA PRO A 151 -0.15 -2.73 7.20
C PRO A 151 -1.50 -2.13 6.74
N ASP A 152 -2.25 -1.52 7.66
CA ASP A 152 -3.50 -0.82 7.35
C ASP A 152 -3.31 0.48 6.54
N MET A 153 -2.06 0.90 6.33
CA MET A 153 -1.70 2.03 5.47
C MET A 153 -1.36 1.59 4.03
N ASN A 154 -1.59 0.33 3.68
CA ASN A 154 -1.35 -0.19 2.33
C ASN A 154 -2.63 -0.78 1.71
N VAL A 155 -3.13 -0.16 0.62
CA VAL A 155 -4.29 -0.63 -0.16
C VAL A 155 -4.13 -2.09 -0.62
N LEU A 156 -2.90 -2.50 -0.95
CA LEU A 156 -2.61 -3.84 -1.41
C LEU A 156 -2.93 -4.89 -0.33
N ASP A 157 -2.50 -4.65 0.91
CA ASP A 157 -2.77 -5.50 2.06
C ASP A 157 -4.20 -5.37 2.63
N LEU A 158 -4.77 -4.16 2.58
CA LEU A 158 -6.11 -3.88 3.09
C LEU A 158 -7.20 -4.69 2.38
N GLY A 159 -7.09 -4.88 1.07
CA GLY A 159 -8.15 -5.53 0.30
C GLY A 159 -7.73 -6.23 -0.99
N PHE A 160 -6.72 -5.72 -1.69
CA PHE A 160 -6.37 -6.21 -3.03
C PHE A 160 -5.83 -7.64 -2.99
N PHE A 161 -4.75 -7.90 -2.24
CA PHE A 161 -4.18 -9.23 -2.13
C PHE A 161 -5.11 -10.22 -1.43
N ARG A 162 -5.94 -9.75 -0.49
CA ARG A 162 -6.95 -10.59 0.18
C ARG A 162 -7.95 -11.17 -0.83
N ALA A 163 -8.32 -10.41 -1.85
CA ALA A 163 -9.19 -10.90 -2.91
C ALA A 163 -8.56 -12.04 -3.72
N PHE A 164 -7.24 -12.01 -3.89
CA PHE A 164 -6.51 -13.05 -4.60
C PHE A 164 -6.15 -14.25 -3.74
N GLN A 165 -6.02 -14.08 -2.43
CA GLN A 165 -5.86 -15.22 -1.53
C GLN A 165 -7.06 -16.18 -1.62
N LEU A 166 -8.26 -15.67 -1.93
CA LEU A 166 -9.44 -16.51 -2.19
C LEU A 166 -9.26 -17.49 -3.36
N ILE A 167 -8.37 -17.20 -4.31
CA ILE A 167 -8.05 -18.09 -5.44
C ILE A 167 -7.47 -19.42 -4.95
N GLN A 168 -6.61 -19.37 -3.92
CA GLN A 168 -5.99 -20.58 -3.34
C GLN A 168 -7.04 -21.55 -2.80
N TYR A 169 -8.21 -21.05 -2.42
CA TYR A 169 -9.33 -21.86 -1.94
C TYR A 169 -10.21 -22.42 -3.06
N LYS A 170 -10.18 -21.83 -4.26
CA LYS A 170 -11.11 -22.17 -5.35
C LYS A 170 -10.46 -23.03 -6.44
N GLU A 171 -9.23 -22.71 -6.83
CA GLU A 171 -8.62 -23.27 -8.04
C GLU A 171 -7.71 -24.48 -7.78
N PHE A 172 -7.25 -24.69 -6.53
CA PHE A 172 -6.36 -25.80 -6.14
C PHE A 172 -5.22 -26.07 -7.14
N PRO A 173 -4.35 -25.07 -7.40
CA PRO A 173 -3.30 -25.19 -8.41
C PRO A 173 -2.36 -26.34 -8.08
N LYS A 174 -2.05 -27.17 -9.09
CA LYS A 174 -1.19 -28.35 -8.96
C LYS A 174 0.25 -28.09 -9.40
N SER A 175 0.51 -26.93 -10.00
CA SER A 175 1.84 -26.51 -10.44
C SER A 175 2.08 -25.02 -10.18
N VAL A 176 3.34 -24.62 -10.24
CA VAL A 176 3.75 -23.20 -10.16
C VAL A 176 3.13 -22.39 -11.30
N ASP A 177 3.09 -22.95 -12.52
CA ASP A 177 2.51 -22.27 -13.68
C ASP A 177 0.99 -22.09 -13.55
N GLU A 178 0.29 -23.08 -13.01
CA GLU A 178 -1.14 -22.97 -12.70
C GLU A 178 -1.41 -21.91 -11.63
N LEU A 179 -0.57 -21.84 -10.57
CA LEU A 179 -0.67 -20.79 -9.57
C LEU A 179 -0.46 -19.40 -10.18
N ILE A 180 0.54 -19.24 -11.05
CA ILE A 180 0.81 -17.98 -11.75
C ILE A 180 -0.35 -17.58 -12.65
N LYS A 181 -0.89 -18.54 -13.40
CA LYS A 181 -2.05 -18.31 -14.26
C LYS A 181 -3.27 -17.89 -13.42
N ALA A 182 -3.56 -18.60 -12.35
CA ALA A 182 -4.72 -18.32 -11.49
C ALA A 182 -4.65 -16.92 -10.86
N VAL A 183 -3.47 -16.50 -10.38
CA VAL A 183 -3.24 -15.16 -9.86
C VAL A 183 -3.42 -14.08 -10.95
N LYS A 184 -2.88 -14.29 -12.15
CA LYS A 184 -3.05 -13.37 -13.29
C LYS A 184 -4.51 -13.27 -13.73
N ASP A 185 -5.22 -14.39 -13.81
CA ASP A 185 -6.63 -14.42 -14.20
C ASP A 185 -7.49 -13.66 -13.20
N ALA A 186 -7.29 -13.88 -11.90
CA ALA A 186 -7.99 -13.15 -10.86
C ALA A 186 -7.69 -11.65 -10.86
N TYR A 187 -6.44 -11.27 -11.15
CA TYR A 187 -6.05 -9.87 -11.33
C TYR A 187 -6.80 -9.23 -12.51
N ASN A 188 -6.93 -9.94 -13.63
CA ASN A 188 -7.61 -9.45 -14.82
C ASN A 188 -9.11 -9.23 -14.56
N ILE A 189 -9.77 -10.16 -13.87
CA ILE A 189 -11.21 -10.06 -13.55
C ILE A 189 -11.51 -9.20 -12.30
N PHE A 190 -10.49 -8.71 -11.59
CA PHE A 190 -10.70 -7.93 -10.38
C PHE A 190 -11.50 -6.66 -10.67
N ASN A 191 -12.60 -6.48 -9.90
CA ASN A 191 -13.52 -5.38 -10.09
C ASN A 191 -12.89 -4.03 -9.65
N PRO A 192 -12.76 -3.04 -10.55
CA PRO A 192 -12.23 -1.72 -10.21
C PRO A 192 -13.02 -1.00 -9.12
N LYS A 193 -14.34 -1.18 -9.01
CA LYS A 193 -15.14 -0.60 -7.93
C LYS A 193 -14.70 -1.11 -6.56
N SER A 194 -14.34 -2.39 -6.45
CA SER A 194 -13.77 -2.96 -5.23
C SER A 194 -12.42 -2.33 -4.88
N LEU A 195 -11.59 -2.00 -5.89
CA LEU A 195 -10.36 -1.23 -5.66
C LEU A 195 -10.68 0.16 -5.10
N ASN A 196 -11.63 0.89 -5.70
CA ASN A 196 -12.05 2.21 -5.22
C ASN A 196 -12.55 2.17 -3.77
N TYR A 197 -13.35 1.16 -3.41
CA TYR A 197 -13.79 0.97 -2.02
C TYR A 197 -12.63 0.72 -1.05
N THR A 198 -11.53 0.12 -1.52
CA THR A 198 -10.35 -0.16 -0.70
C THR A 198 -9.53 1.12 -0.49
N TRP A 199 -9.43 1.99 -1.50
CA TRP A 199 -8.89 3.35 -1.35
C TRP A 199 -9.70 4.21 -0.38
N LEU A 200 -11.03 4.18 -0.48
CA LEU A 200 -11.90 4.85 0.51
C LEU A 200 -11.76 4.22 1.90
N HIS A 201 -11.55 2.90 1.96
CA HIS A 201 -11.31 2.23 3.23
C HIS A 201 -10.03 2.69 3.90
N LEU A 202 -8.95 2.88 3.14
CA LEU A 202 -7.69 3.45 3.63
C LEU A 202 -7.94 4.81 4.29
N GLN A 203 -8.72 5.70 3.66
CA GLN A 203 -9.04 7.00 4.26
C GLN A 203 -9.82 6.87 5.58
N TYR A 204 -10.72 5.89 5.68
CA TYR A 204 -11.38 5.61 6.95
C TYR A 204 -10.39 5.08 8.00
N CYS A 205 -9.46 4.18 7.65
CA CYS A 205 -8.42 3.73 8.59
C CYS A 205 -7.54 4.91 9.05
N MET A 206 -7.16 5.80 8.13
CA MET A 206 -6.42 7.03 8.46
C MET A 206 -7.18 7.92 9.44
N LEU A 207 -8.51 8.03 9.29
CA LEU A 207 -9.33 8.78 10.23
C LEU A 207 -9.30 8.17 11.64
N GLU A 208 -9.43 6.85 11.75
CA GLU A 208 -9.34 6.14 13.04
C GLU A 208 -7.95 6.30 13.67
N ILE A 209 -6.89 6.21 12.88
CA ILE A 209 -5.50 6.41 13.34
C ILE A 209 -5.31 7.83 13.87
N LEU A 210 -5.85 8.85 13.19
CA LEU A 210 -5.80 10.23 13.66
C LEU A 210 -6.56 10.41 14.99
N GLN A 211 -7.71 9.76 15.15
CA GLN A 211 -8.49 9.80 16.39
C GLN A 211 -7.78 9.10 17.56
N LEU A 212 -6.89 8.17 17.27
CA LEU A 212 -6.10 7.42 18.25
C LEU A 212 -4.64 7.89 18.34
N ASN A 213 -4.33 9.11 17.87
CA ASN A 213 -2.99 9.70 17.96
C ASN A 213 -1.87 8.79 17.40
N GLY A 214 -2.13 8.08 16.30
CA GLY A 214 -1.18 7.14 15.69
C GLY A 214 -1.33 5.70 16.17
N GLY A 215 -2.22 5.42 17.12
CA GLY A 215 -2.50 4.07 17.62
C GLY A 215 -3.15 3.17 16.57
N ASN A 216 -2.89 1.86 16.68
CA ASN A 216 -3.47 0.83 15.81
C ASN A 216 -4.66 0.07 16.45
N ASN A 217 -5.08 0.47 17.65
CA ASN A 217 -6.13 -0.19 18.41
C ASN A 217 -7.54 0.32 18.03
N TYR A 218 -7.87 0.25 16.74
CA TYR A 218 -9.21 0.56 16.24
C TYR A 218 -9.86 -0.68 15.64
N LYS A 219 -11.20 -0.67 15.63
CA LYS A 219 -11.97 -1.68 14.89
C LYS A 219 -11.98 -1.29 13.43
N ASN A 220 -11.84 -2.27 12.54
CA ASN A 220 -11.88 -2.02 11.10
C ASN A 220 -13.17 -1.23 10.71
N PRO A 221 -13.05 -0.05 10.07
CA PRO A 221 -14.21 0.80 9.79
C PRO A 221 -15.11 0.25 8.67
N HIS A 222 -16.25 -0.31 9.08
CA HIS A 222 -17.29 -0.83 8.19
C HIS A 222 -18.33 0.24 7.80
N LYS A 223 -18.06 1.02 6.75
CA LYS A 223 -18.93 2.14 6.31
C LYS A 223 -19.91 1.81 5.17
N GLY A 224 -20.20 0.52 4.93
CA GLY A 224 -21.24 0.11 3.97
C GLY A 224 -21.10 0.66 2.55
N LYS A 225 -19.86 0.71 2.01
CA LYS A 225 -19.52 1.42 0.75
C LYS A 225 -20.41 1.06 -0.44
N ARG A 226 -20.74 -0.23 -0.63
CA ARG A 226 -21.67 -0.68 -1.68
C ARG A 226 -23.07 -0.06 -1.55
N ARG A 227 -23.60 0.05 -0.33
CA ARG A 227 -24.90 0.66 -0.04
C ARG A 227 -24.87 2.16 -0.29
N LEU A 228 -23.78 2.84 0.05
CA LEU A 228 -23.60 4.25 -0.25
C LEU A 228 -23.56 4.48 -1.77
N GLU A 229 -22.83 3.64 -2.51
CA GLU A 229 -22.79 3.74 -3.97
C GLU A 229 -24.16 3.51 -4.61
N SER A 230 -24.93 2.52 -4.15
CA SER A 230 -26.28 2.26 -4.68
C SER A 230 -27.26 3.41 -4.44
N MET A 231 -26.99 4.26 -3.44
CA MET A 231 -27.78 5.45 -3.14
C MET A 231 -27.25 6.71 -3.84
N GLY A 232 -26.13 6.61 -4.59
CA GLY A 232 -25.45 7.78 -5.16
C GLY A 232 -24.75 8.67 -4.13
N LEU A 233 -24.51 8.15 -2.91
CA LEU A 233 -23.96 8.87 -1.77
C LEU A 233 -22.53 8.44 -1.40
N LEU A 234 -21.84 7.72 -2.27
CA LEU A 234 -20.46 7.29 -2.01
C LEU A 234 -19.53 8.52 -2.08
N PRO A 235 -18.86 8.90 -0.97
CA PRO A 235 -17.95 10.03 -1.00
C PRO A 235 -16.71 9.72 -1.84
N VAL A 236 -16.17 10.74 -2.52
CA VAL A 236 -14.86 10.65 -3.17
C VAL A 236 -13.73 10.79 -2.15
N GLN A 237 -13.91 11.65 -1.16
CA GLN A 237 -12.96 11.95 -0.10
C GLN A 237 -13.66 11.92 1.25
N ILE A 238 -12.98 11.42 2.27
CA ILE A 238 -13.48 11.42 3.64
C ILE A 238 -13.12 12.75 4.31
N GLU A 239 -14.13 13.36 4.93
CA GLU A 239 -13.99 14.54 5.75
C GLU A 239 -13.34 14.19 7.10
N VAL A 240 -12.42 15.05 7.52
CA VAL A 240 -11.73 14.98 8.81
C VAL A 240 -12.39 16.02 9.71
N PRO A 241 -12.98 15.64 10.84
CA PRO A 241 -13.52 16.59 11.80
C PRO A 241 -12.44 17.58 12.25
N THR A 242 -12.76 18.87 12.29
CA THR A 242 -11.80 19.93 12.70
C THR A 242 -11.22 19.65 14.09
N VAL A 243 -12.04 19.12 15.01
CA VAL A 243 -11.60 18.73 16.35
C VAL A 243 -10.49 17.67 16.28
N THR A 244 -10.69 16.61 15.50
CA THR A 244 -9.69 15.54 15.30
C THR A 244 -8.41 16.09 14.68
N ARG A 245 -8.53 16.98 13.68
CA ARG A 245 -7.36 17.63 13.08
C ARG A 245 -6.58 18.45 14.10
N VAL A 246 -7.26 19.29 14.88
CA VAL A 246 -6.62 20.15 15.88
C VAL A 246 -5.96 19.31 16.98
N GLN A 247 -6.62 18.27 17.47
CA GLN A 247 -6.06 17.35 18.46
C GLN A 247 -4.80 16.64 17.92
N ALA A 248 -4.85 16.15 16.68
CA ALA A 248 -3.69 15.52 16.05
C ALA A 248 -2.53 16.52 15.86
N GLN A 249 -2.81 17.77 15.48
CA GLN A 249 -1.79 18.83 15.37
C GLN A 249 -1.17 19.18 16.73
N GLN A 250 -1.99 19.28 17.78
CA GLN A 250 -1.52 19.52 19.16
C GLN A 250 -0.62 18.37 19.62
N PHE A 251 -1.07 17.12 19.48
CA PHE A 251 -0.29 15.94 19.84
C PHE A 251 1.05 15.88 19.10
N LEU A 252 1.06 16.20 17.79
CA LEU A 252 2.30 16.29 17.02
C LEU A 252 3.23 17.39 17.56
N SER A 253 2.69 18.57 17.92
CA SER A 253 3.49 19.67 18.47
C SER A 253 4.06 19.37 19.86
N GLU A 254 3.35 18.60 20.69
CA GLU A 254 3.80 18.16 22.02
C GLU A 254 4.93 17.13 21.94
N GLY A 255 5.00 16.35 20.86
CA GLY A 255 6.05 15.36 20.61
C GLY A 255 7.38 15.93 20.11
N TYR A 256 7.43 17.22 19.76
CA TYR A 256 8.69 17.91 19.42
C TYR A 256 9.31 18.51 20.69
N VAL A 257 10.35 17.86 21.21
CA VAL A 257 11.32 18.55 22.07
C VAL A 257 12.18 19.40 21.15
N GLU A 258 12.16 20.73 21.29
CA GLU A 258 13.20 21.58 20.73
C GLU A 258 14.53 21.15 21.33
N VAL A 259 15.34 20.42 20.56
CA VAL A 259 16.75 20.25 20.89
C VAL A 259 17.38 21.61 20.65
N ASN A 260 17.48 22.41 21.70
CA ASN A 260 18.27 23.63 21.71
C ASN A 260 19.72 23.26 21.42
N ILE A 261 20.13 23.40 20.16
CA ILE A 261 21.55 23.40 19.79
C ILE A 261 22.09 24.78 20.21
N THR A 262 22.31 24.95 21.50
CA THR A 262 23.06 26.08 22.06
C THR A 262 23.82 25.57 23.27
N GLN A 263 24.92 24.86 23.01
CA GLN A 263 26.23 24.98 23.67
C GLN A 263 27.16 23.84 23.25
N GLU A 264 27.67 23.89 22.02
CA GLU A 264 28.98 23.32 21.67
C GLU A 264 29.75 24.36 20.84
N HIS A 265 30.12 25.44 21.52
CA HIS A 265 31.30 26.25 21.21
C HIS A 265 31.98 26.44 22.55
N ASN A 266 32.95 25.56 22.85
CA ASN A 266 34.08 25.73 23.77
C ASN A 266 34.61 24.37 24.25
N ILE A 267 34.96 23.45 23.35
CA ILE A 267 35.98 22.42 23.62
C ILE A 267 36.77 22.15 22.32
N GLU A 268 37.41 23.17 21.76
CA GLU A 268 38.47 22.98 20.74
C GLU A 268 39.84 23.49 21.19
N ASP A 269 39.99 24.06 22.38
CA ASP A 269 41.25 24.69 22.82
C ASP A 269 42.02 23.94 23.93
N ASN A 270 41.87 22.62 24.09
CA ASN A 270 42.70 21.90 25.08
C ASN A 270 43.05 20.44 24.72
N MET A 271 43.48 20.20 23.47
CA MET A 271 44.12 18.94 23.08
C MET A 271 45.42 19.12 22.29
N SER A 272 46.15 20.20 22.54
CA SER A 272 47.59 20.23 22.26
C SER A 272 48.34 19.65 23.45
N GLN A 273 49.09 18.56 23.20
CA GLN A 273 49.96 17.78 24.10
C GLN A 273 49.32 16.48 24.61
N ILE A 274 49.70 15.37 23.98
CA ILE A 274 50.53 14.31 24.59
C ILE A 274 51.07 13.43 23.45
N GLU A 275 52.36 13.17 23.52
CA GLU A 275 53.21 12.51 22.54
C GLU A 275 52.89 11.02 22.37
N TYR A 276 53.10 10.50 21.16
CA TYR A 276 53.14 9.07 20.89
C TYR A 276 54.59 8.58 21.09
N GLU A 277 54.82 7.74 22.10
CA GLU A 277 56.00 6.88 22.15
C GLU A 277 55.69 5.49 21.57
N VAL A 278 56.70 4.95 20.91
CA VAL A 278 56.78 3.71 20.11
C VAL A 278 56.67 2.45 20.97
#